data_AF-A0A957LPR6-F1
#
_entry.id   AF-A0A957LPR6-F1
#
_cell.length_a   1.000
_cell.length_b   1.000
_cell.length_c   1.000
_cell.angle_alpha   90.00
_cell.angle_beta   90.00
_cell.angle_gamma   90.00
#
_symmetry.space_group_name_H-M   'P 1'
#
loop_
_entity.id
_entity.type
_entity.pdbx_description
1 polymer ?
#
loop_
_entity_poly.entity_id
_entity_poly.type
_entity_poly.pdbx_seq_one_letter_code
_entity_poly.pdbx_strand_id
1 'polypeptide(L)'
;MTRPRVLIEDWLPIEAIGVESKRERGASSALPPLYFLHVWWARRPLTTSRAAILGGVLPAWSPEWPEHLRQRFPDRESYHTWFVHLCGIRGDPVAGRKLVDWAKAKGIQLDFNPYGGAPRAFTVNPAPEDLALLGDLLEQTWGTRDLSVLDPFAGGGSIPFEALRYGFTTYANDLNPVAAVILKATLEYPARFGPALADDIRTWGKLWAQRVEERLAPYFPKQPGESIFAYLWARTVACPTTGKPVPLSPNWWLRRGDDPVAVQLIAEPHMAAPEFRIVRGDAVRRLDPDQGTVNRGNARSPWTGEVVDGDYIKAEAQAGRMGEILFGVVYKKANEGFEYRSPTPLDQTAIAQATHFVSKTEHEFRINNLIPSEEIGVSN
;
A
#
# COMPACT_ATOMS: atom_id res chain seq x y z
N MET A 1 28.92 -3.89 -37.79
CA MET A 1 29.10 -4.94 -36.75
C MET A 1 27.73 -5.38 -36.31
N THR A 2 27.50 -6.69 -36.21
CA THR A 2 26.25 -7.26 -35.68
C THR A 2 26.17 -7.01 -34.18
N ARG A 3 25.02 -6.58 -33.68
CA ARG A 3 24.79 -6.37 -32.24
C ARG A 3 25.16 -7.65 -31.47
N PRO A 4 25.93 -7.57 -30.37
CA PRO A 4 26.19 -8.71 -29.50
C PRO A 4 24.88 -9.34 -29.01
N ARG A 5 24.85 -10.67 -28.90
CA ARG A 5 23.71 -11.39 -28.31
C ARG A 5 23.75 -11.23 -26.80
N VAL A 6 22.66 -10.75 -26.21
CA VAL A 6 22.58 -10.45 -24.77
C VAL A 6 21.91 -11.59 -24.00
N LEU A 7 22.16 -11.65 -22.69
CA LEU A 7 21.77 -12.76 -21.83
C LEU A 7 20.27 -13.01 -21.86
N ILE A 8 19.42 -11.97 -21.81
CA ILE A 8 17.96 -12.13 -21.80
C ILE A 8 17.39 -12.79 -23.07
N GLU A 9 18.16 -12.82 -24.16
CA GLU A 9 17.81 -13.48 -25.43
C GLU A 9 18.23 -14.97 -25.47
N ASP A 10 18.97 -15.42 -24.47
CA ASP A 10 19.38 -16.81 -24.29
C ASP A 10 18.73 -17.42 -23.05
N TRP A 11 18.81 -16.73 -21.90
CA TRP A 11 18.35 -17.24 -20.62
C TRP A 11 18.07 -16.14 -19.59
N LEU A 12 17.05 -16.37 -18.75
CA LEU A 12 16.76 -15.55 -17.58
C LEU A 12 16.13 -16.44 -16.49
N PRO A 13 16.43 -16.26 -15.18
CA PRO A 13 15.85 -17.06 -14.10
C PRO A 13 14.42 -16.62 -13.75
N ILE A 14 13.50 -16.73 -14.73
CA ILE A 14 12.13 -16.19 -14.66
C ILE A 14 11.36 -16.70 -13.43
N GLU A 15 11.49 -17.99 -13.08
CA GLU A 15 10.79 -18.57 -11.93
C GLU A 15 11.26 -17.93 -10.61
N ALA A 16 12.58 -17.83 -10.40
CA ALA A 16 13.15 -17.21 -9.21
C ALA A 16 12.82 -15.72 -9.12
N ILE A 17 12.94 -14.98 -10.23
CA ILE A 17 12.54 -13.56 -10.32
C ILE A 17 11.05 -13.39 -9.99
N GLY A 18 10.21 -14.29 -10.50
CA GLY A 18 8.77 -14.28 -10.24
C GLY A 18 8.42 -14.50 -8.78
N VAL A 19 9.12 -15.43 -8.10
CA VAL A 19 8.95 -15.64 -6.66
C VAL A 19 9.42 -14.43 -5.86
N GLU A 20 10.61 -13.89 -6.13
CA GLU A 20 11.11 -12.70 -5.44
C GLU A 20 10.20 -11.49 -5.66
N SER A 21 9.65 -11.34 -6.86
CA SER A 21 8.67 -10.29 -7.15
C SER A 21 7.36 -10.46 -6.37
N LYS A 22 6.98 -11.70 -6.03
CA LYS A 22 5.88 -11.97 -5.09
C LYS A 22 6.29 -11.69 -3.64
N ARG A 23 7.53 -12.02 -3.22
CA ARG A 23 8.07 -11.70 -1.88
C ARG A 23 8.20 -10.19 -1.66
N GLU A 24 8.55 -9.44 -2.69
CA GLU A 24 8.63 -7.97 -2.69
C GLU A 24 7.24 -7.35 -2.55
N ARG A 25 6.27 -7.76 -3.39
CA ARG A 25 4.88 -7.30 -3.31
C ARG A 25 4.16 -7.77 -2.06
N GLY A 26 4.57 -8.88 -1.46
CA GLY A 26 4.01 -9.34 -0.18
C GLY A 26 4.23 -8.37 0.99
N ALA A 27 5.15 -7.41 0.85
CA ALA A 27 5.42 -6.39 1.87
C ALA A 27 4.46 -5.18 1.84
N SER A 28 3.70 -5.01 0.74
CA SER A 28 2.84 -3.84 0.50
C SER A 28 1.75 -4.29 -0.48
N SER A 29 0.49 -4.33 -0.03
CA SER A 29 -0.64 -4.98 -0.71
C SER A 29 -0.68 -4.70 -2.22
N ALA A 30 -0.96 -5.74 -3.01
CA ALA A 30 -1.10 -5.70 -4.47
C ALA A 30 -2.28 -4.85 -4.98
N LEU A 31 -3.00 -4.17 -4.09
CA LEU A 31 -4.13 -3.28 -4.35
C LEU A 31 -3.87 -1.95 -3.61
N PRO A 32 -4.41 -0.82 -4.11
CA PRO A 32 -4.38 0.45 -3.39
C PRO A 32 -5.00 0.24 -2.00
N PRO A 33 -4.22 0.36 -0.93
CA PRO A 33 -4.76 0.47 0.39
C PRO A 33 -5.37 1.87 0.50
N LEU A 34 -6.61 1.97 0.96
CA LEU A 34 -7.26 3.23 1.35
C LEU A 34 -6.51 3.95 2.50
N TYR A 35 -5.43 3.35 3.03
CA TYR A 35 -4.75 3.68 4.29
C TYR A 35 -3.32 4.25 4.11
N PHE A 36 -2.84 4.46 2.89
CA PHE A 36 -1.59 5.18 2.63
C PHE A 36 -1.85 6.29 1.64
N LEU A 37 -1.09 7.39 1.76
CA LEU A 37 -1.38 8.62 1.03
C LEU A 37 -1.47 8.39 -0.48
N HIS A 38 -0.63 7.53 -1.09
CA HIS A 38 -0.77 7.03 -2.46
C HIS A 38 0.09 5.77 -2.69
N VAL A 39 -0.43 4.78 -3.45
CA VAL A 39 0.40 3.75 -4.10
C VAL A 39 0.64 4.17 -5.54
N TRP A 40 1.91 4.20 -5.97
CA TRP A 40 2.20 4.43 -7.39
C TRP A 40 1.98 3.15 -8.19
N TRP A 41 0.88 3.11 -8.94
CA TRP A 41 0.34 1.99 -9.71
C TRP A 41 1.34 1.37 -10.70
N ALA A 42 2.32 2.14 -11.14
CA ALA A 42 3.32 1.69 -12.09
C ALA A 42 4.59 1.08 -11.46
N ARG A 43 4.72 1.02 -10.12
CA ARG A 43 5.96 0.55 -9.48
C ARG A 43 6.24 -0.91 -9.84
N ARG A 44 7.20 -1.11 -10.75
CA ARG A 44 7.69 -2.43 -11.14
C ARG A 44 8.49 -3.03 -9.98
N PRO A 45 8.43 -4.36 -9.73
CA PRO A 45 9.30 -4.99 -8.76
C PRO A 45 10.77 -4.67 -9.07
N LEU A 46 11.50 -4.23 -8.06
CA LEU A 46 12.92 -3.91 -8.15
C LEU A 46 13.72 -5.10 -8.68
N THR A 47 13.43 -6.31 -8.17
CA THR A 47 14.11 -7.53 -8.62
C THR A 47 13.92 -7.80 -10.12
N THR A 48 12.70 -7.58 -10.63
CA THR A 48 12.42 -7.73 -12.07
C THR A 48 13.11 -6.64 -12.89
N SER A 49 13.04 -5.39 -12.43
CA SER A 49 13.63 -4.23 -13.11
C SER A 49 15.14 -4.41 -13.26
N ARG A 50 15.81 -4.81 -12.17
CA ARG A 50 17.22 -5.18 -12.13
C ARG A 50 17.57 -6.27 -13.14
N ALA A 51 16.86 -7.39 -13.10
CA ALA A 51 17.13 -8.52 -14.00
C ALA A 51 16.93 -8.16 -15.47
N ALA A 52 15.94 -7.31 -15.79
CA ALA A 52 15.70 -6.84 -17.14
C ALA A 52 16.82 -5.91 -17.64
N ILE A 53 17.28 -4.97 -16.80
CA ILE A 53 18.41 -4.08 -17.14
C ILE A 53 19.66 -4.92 -17.38
N LEU A 54 20.05 -5.73 -16.39
CA LEU A 54 21.29 -6.51 -16.45
C LEU A 54 21.26 -7.54 -17.57
N GLY A 55 20.17 -8.29 -17.72
CA GLY A 55 20.01 -9.26 -18.80
C GLY A 55 19.99 -8.63 -20.19
N GLY A 56 19.56 -7.37 -20.30
CA GLY A 56 19.54 -6.61 -21.55
C GLY A 56 20.90 -6.05 -21.99
N VAL A 57 21.88 -5.96 -21.09
CA VAL A 57 23.22 -5.39 -21.38
C VAL A 57 24.35 -6.40 -21.24
N LEU A 58 24.18 -7.46 -20.45
CA LEU A 58 25.19 -8.50 -20.29
C LEU A 58 25.20 -9.44 -21.50
N PRO A 59 26.37 -9.90 -21.97
CA PRO A 59 26.47 -10.85 -23.08
C PRO A 59 25.91 -12.22 -22.68
N ALA A 60 25.38 -12.97 -23.65
CA ALA A 60 25.18 -14.41 -23.47
C ALA A 60 26.54 -15.11 -23.28
N TRP A 61 26.59 -16.13 -22.42
CA TRP A 61 27.81 -16.91 -22.21
C TRP A 61 28.31 -17.53 -23.51
N SER A 62 29.62 -17.47 -23.75
CA SER A 62 30.26 -18.05 -24.93
C SER A 62 31.51 -18.85 -24.58
N PRO A 63 31.71 -20.05 -25.17
CA PRO A 63 32.95 -20.81 -25.02
C PRO A 63 34.15 -20.13 -25.70
N GLU A 64 33.91 -19.10 -26.51
CA GLU A 64 34.94 -18.33 -27.23
C GLU A 64 35.41 -17.10 -26.44
N TRP A 65 34.95 -16.93 -25.19
CA TRP A 65 35.38 -15.80 -24.36
C TRP A 65 36.90 -15.80 -24.10
N PRO A 66 37.49 -14.62 -23.88
CA PRO A 66 38.87 -14.50 -23.43
C PRO A 66 39.18 -15.38 -22.22
N GLU A 67 40.43 -15.85 -22.13
CA GLU A 67 40.88 -16.79 -21.10
C GLU A 67 40.50 -16.35 -19.67
N HIS A 68 40.66 -15.07 -19.33
CA HIS A 68 40.31 -14.56 -17.99
C HIS A 68 38.81 -14.72 -17.66
N LEU A 69 37.91 -14.53 -18.63
CA LEU A 69 36.47 -14.75 -18.43
C LEU A 69 36.13 -16.24 -18.39
N ARG A 70 36.82 -17.10 -19.17
CA ARG A 70 36.64 -18.55 -19.11
C ARG A 70 37.13 -19.15 -17.79
N GLN A 71 38.22 -18.62 -17.22
CA GLN A 71 38.67 -19.02 -15.89
C GLN A 71 37.65 -18.65 -14.81
N ARG A 72 36.99 -17.50 -14.96
CA ARG A 72 35.95 -17.05 -14.03
C ARG A 72 34.62 -17.79 -14.23
N PHE A 73 34.26 -18.06 -15.48
CA PHE A 73 33.01 -18.69 -15.91
C PHE A 73 33.31 -19.88 -16.84
N PRO A 74 33.80 -21.00 -16.29
CA PRO A 74 34.22 -22.17 -17.08
C PRO A 74 33.07 -22.77 -17.89
N ASP A 75 31.84 -22.57 -17.43
CA ASP A 75 30.63 -23.06 -18.05
C ASP A 75 29.48 -22.06 -17.90
N ARG A 76 28.38 -22.34 -18.62
CA ARG A 76 27.16 -21.53 -18.58
C ARG A 76 26.53 -21.48 -17.19
N GLU A 77 26.61 -22.55 -16.40
CA GLU A 77 25.95 -22.66 -15.10
C GLU A 77 26.60 -21.75 -14.06
N SER A 78 27.94 -21.66 -14.06
CA SER A 78 28.70 -20.73 -13.22
C SER A 78 28.35 -19.27 -13.53
N TYR A 79 28.18 -18.91 -14.80
CA TYR A 79 27.74 -17.58 -15.23
C TYR A 79 26.30 -17.27 -14.80
N HIS A 80 25.39 -18.23 -14.98
CA HIS A 80 24.00 -18.10 -14.57
C HIS A 80 23.86 -17.96 -13.04
N THR A 81 24.63 -18.74 -12.28
CA THR A 81 24.68 -18.67 -10.81
C THR A 81 25.16 -17.30 -10.35
N TRP A 82 26.24 -16.79 -10.97
CA TRP A 82 26.70 -15.43 -10.73
C TRP A 82 25.64 -14.38 -11.08
N PHE A 83 24.94 -14.52 -12.21
CA PHE A 83 23.87 -13.58 -12.59
C PHE A 83 22.70 -13.57 -11.59
N VAL A 84 22.28 -14.74 -11.10
CA VAL A 84 21.24 -14.87 -10.05
C VAL A 84 21.68 -14.15 -8.78
N HIS A 85 22.94 -14.33 -8.39
CA HIS A 85 23.57 -13.64 -7.27
C HIS A 85 23.69 -12.14 -7.48
N LEU A 86 24.06 -11.70 -8.69
CA LEU A 86 24.10 -10.31 -9.10
C LEU A 86 22.70 -9.68 -9.03
N CYS A 87 21.66 -10.45 -9.34
CA CYS A 87 20.27 -10.05 -9.15
C CYS A 87 19.85 -9.92 -7.66
N GLY A 88 20.74 -10.23 -6.72
CA GLY A 88 20.49 -10.20 -5.27
C GLY A 88 19.73 -11.42 -4.75
N ILE A 89 19.42 -12.39 -5.61
CA ILE A 89 18.71 -13.60 -5.21
C ILE A 89 19.71 -14.49 -4.46
N ARG A 90 19.43 -14.75 -3.19
CA ARG A 90 20.20 -15.63 -2.32
C ARG A 90 19.35 -16.84 -1.96
N GLY A 91 19.97 -18.01 -1.86
CA GLY A 91 19.27 -19.26 -1.60
C GLY A 91 18.34 -19.68 -2.75
N ASP A 92 17.37 -20.55 -2.44
CA ASP A 92 16.41 -21.08 -3.41
C ASP A 92 14.98 -20.55 -3.12
N PRO A 93 14.59 -19.42 -3.71
CA PRO A 93 13.26 -18.88 -3.51
C PRO A 93 12.18 -19.80 -4.08
N VAL A 94 12.48 -20.57 -5.13
CA VAL A 94 11.52 -21.47 -5.78
C VAL A 94 11.16 -22.61 -4.84
N ALA A 95 12.14 -23.26 -4.23
CA ALA A 95 11.90 -24.29 -3.21
C ALA A 95 11.09 -23.72 -2.03
N GLY A 96 11.47 -22.54 -1.54
CA GLY A 96 10.73 -21.89 -0.45
C GLY A 96 9.27 -21.59 -0.81
N ARG A 97 9.01 -21.18 -2.06
CA ARG A 97 7.64 -20.97 -2.53
C ARG A 97 6.84 -22.27 -2.62
N LYS A 98 7.45 -23.33 -3.17
CA LYS A 98 6.82 -24.66 -3.25
C LYS A 98 6.45 -25.19 -1.86
N LEU A 99 7.30 -24.96 -0.87
CA LEU A 99 7.01 -25.32 0.52
C LEU A 99 5.81 -24.55 1.09
N VAL A 100 5.73 -23.24 0.85
CA VAL A 100 4.57 -22.41 1.27
C VAL A 100 3.28 -22.90 0.63
N ASP A 101 3.30 -23.15 -0.68
CA ASP A 101 2.11 -23.58 -1.42
C ASP A 101 1.67 -24.99 -0.97
N TRP A 102 2.62 -25.90 -0.68
CA TRP A 102 2.35 -27.21 -0.08
C TRP A 102 1.73 -27.11 1.32
N ALA A 103 2.30 -26.29 2.21
CA ALA A 103 1.82 -26.12 3.57
C ALA A 103 0.38 -25.58 3.59
N LYS A 104 0.11 -24.57 2.74
CA LYS A 104 -1.23 -24.02 2.54
C LYS A 104 -2.24 -25.07 2.06
N ALA A 105 -1.85 -25.91 1.10
CA ALA A 105 -2.72 -26.97 0.59
C ALA A 105 -3.02 -28.05 1.64
N LYS A 106 -2.15 -28.22 2.64
CA LYS A 106 -2.32 -29.17 3.74
C LYS A 106 -2.91 -28.56 5.01
N GLY A 107 -3.18 -27.25 5.04
CA GLY A 107 -3.62 -26.55 6.25
C GLY A 107 -2.55 -26.55 7.36
N ILE A 108 -1.27 -26.71 7.01
CA ILE A 108 -0.15 -26.73 7.95
C ILE A 108 0.36 -25.30 8.13
N GLN A 109 0.49 -24.87 9.37
CA GLN A 109 1.19 -23.63 9.71
C GLN A 109 2.69 -23.92 9.86
N LEU A 110 3.51 -23.22 9.08
CA LEU A 110 4.97 -23.31 9.21
C LEU A 110 5.45 -22.45 10.39
N ASP A 111 6.30 -23.02 11.24
CA ASP A 111 6.92 -22.39 12.41
C ASP A 111 8.34 -21.85 12.13
N PHE A 112 8.82 -22.00 10.90
CA PHE A 112 10.11 -21.48 10.42
C PHE A 112 9.97 -20.65 9.15
N ASN A 113 11.03 -19.94 8.76
CA ASN A 113 11.06 -19.19 7.52
C ASN A 113 11.24 -20.14 6.32
N PRO A 114 10.24 -20.28 5.43
CA PRO A 114 10.30 -21.22 4.31
C PRO A 114 11.38 -20.88 3.28
N TYR A 115 11.94 -19.67 3.31
CA TYR A 115 13.01 -19.22 2.42
C TYR A 115 14.41 -19.36 3.05
N GLY A 116 14.56 -20.16 4.12
CA GLY A 116 15.86 -20.50 4.71
C GLY A 116 16.63 -19.31 5.30
N GLY A 117 15.95 -18.22 5.64
CA GLY A 117 16.60 -17.00 6.17
C GLY A 117 17.24 -16.12 5.10
N ALA A 118 17.19 -16.49 3.83
CA ALA A 118 17.75 -15.67 2.75
C ALA A 118 17.03 -14.30 2.68
N PRO A 119 17.79 -13.19 2.53
CA PRO A 119 17.19 -11.87 2.37
C PRO A 119 16.30 -11.83 1.12
N ARG A 120 15.42 -10.83 1.06
CA ARG A 120 14.65 -10.57 -0.16
C ARG A 120 15.58 -9.92 -1.18
N ALA A 121 15.50 -10.32 -2.44
CA ALA A 121 16.51 -9.94 -3.42
C ALA A 121 16.69 -8.42 -3.59
N PHE A 122 15.58 -7.67 -3.54
CA PHE A 122 15.61 -6.20 -3.67
C PHE A 122 16.34 -5.45 -2.55
N THR A 123 16.56 -6.09 -1.39
CA THR A 123 17.31 -5.50 -0.26
C THR A 123 18.81 -5.75 -0.36
N VAL A 124 19.25 -6.60 -1.29
CA VAL A 124 20.66 -6.93 -1.48
C VAL A 124 21.28 -5.95 -2.48
N ASN A 125 22.36 -5.30 -2.06
CA ASN A 125 23.20 -4.47 -2.91
C ASN A 125 24.29 -5.35 -3.58
N PRO A 126 24.71 -5.03 -4.82
CA PRO A 126 25.81 -5.74 -5.48
C PRO A 126 27.13 -5.53 -4.73
N ALA A 127 27.98 -6.55 -4.70
CA ALA A 127 29.32 -6.43 -4.12
C ALA A 127 30.23 -5.59 -5.04
N PRO A 128 31.25 -4.89 -4.51
CA PRO A 128 32.21 -4.17 -5.34
C PRO A 128 32.89 -5.04 -6.42
N GLU A 129 33.17 -6.30 -6.07
CA GLU A 129 33.74 -7.30 -6.99
C GLU A 129 32.79 -7.63 -8.15
N ASP A 130 31.49 -7.74 -7.86
CA ASP A 130 30.46 -8.00 -8.86
C ASP A 130 30.28 -6.79 -9.80
N LEU A 131 30.40 -5.56 -9.28
CA LEU A 131 30.36 -4.33 -10.08
C LEU A 131 31.60 -4.19 -10.98
N ALA A 132 32.78 -4.56 -10.47
CA ALA A 132 34.01 -4.57 -11.26
C ALA A 132 33.88 -5.55 -12.44
N LEU A 133 33.42 -6.77 -12.16
CA LEU A 133 33.21 -7.81 -13.16
C LEU A 133 32.10 -7.46 -14.16
N LEU A 134 31.01 -6.83 -13.70
CA LEU A 134 29.99 -6.26 -14.58
C LEU A 134 30.63 -5.30 -15.58
N GLY A 135 31.43 -4.35 -15.11
CA GLY A 135 32.06 -3.39 -16.02
C GLY A 135 33.07 -4.04 -16.99
N ASP A 136 33.79 -5.09 -16.58
CA ASP A 136 34.69 -5.82 -17.49
C ASP A 136 33.91 -6.50 -18.63
N LEU A 137 32.76 -7.11 -18.28
CA LEU A 137 31.86 -7.71 -19.26
C LEU A 137 31.24 -6.65 -20.18
N LEU A 138 30.90 -5.46 -19.67
CA LEU A 138 30.38 -4.36 -20.49
C LEU A 138 31.45 -3.82 -21.45
N GLU A 139 32.68 -3.58 -20.98
CA GLU A 139 33.79 -3.13 -21.80
C GLU A 139 34.08 -4.13 -22.94
N GLN A 140 34.13 -5.42 -22.61
CA GLN A 140 34.35 -6.49 -23.59
C GLN A 140 33.22 -6.59 -24.63
N THR A 141 31.98 -6.30 -24.24
CA THR A 141 30.80 -6.48 -25.09
C THR A 141 30.50 -5.24 -25.94
N TRP A 142 30.66 -4.06 -25.36
CA TRP A 142 30.21 -2.78 -25.94
C TRP A 142 31.36 -1.79 -26.21
N GLY A 143 32.58 -2.10 -25.78
CA GLY A 143 33.73 -1.19 -25.86
C GLY A 143 33.61 0.01 -24.90
N THR A 144 32.75 -0.09 -23.90
CA THR A 144 32.56 0.92 -22.85
C THR A 144 31.92 0.31 -21.62
N ARG A 145 32.30 0.83 -20.44
CA ARG A 145 31.62 0.58 -19.16
C ARG A 145 30.43 1.51 -18.94
N ASP A 146 30.38 2.64 -19.66
CA ASP A 146 29.47 3.75 -19.41
C ASP A 146 28.20 3.66 -20.26
N LEU A 147 27.32 2.73 -19.90
CA LEU A 147 26.01 2.61 -20.54
C LEU A 147 24.97 3.54 -19.89
N SER A 148 24.04 4.02 -20.72
CA SER A 148 22.91 4.86 -20.31
C SER A 148 21.59 4.07 -20.29
N VAL A 149 20.80 4.24 -19.23
CA VAL A 149 19.43 3.72 -19.08
C VAL A 149 18.46 4.90 -19.05
N LEU A 150 17.48 4.90 -19.97
CA LEU A 150 16.40 5.88 -20.01
C LEU A 150 15.08 5.20 -19.66
N ASP A 151 14.42 5.70 -18.62
CA ASP A 151 13.03 5.36 -18.29
C ASP A 151 12.13 6.60 -18.44
N PRO A 152 11.40 6.75 -19.56
CA PRO A 152 10.56 7.92 -19.81
C PRO A 152 9.22 7.88 -19.04
N PHE A 153 8.92 6.77 -18.34
CA PHE A 153 7.68 6.55 -17.58
C PHE A 153 8.00 6.01 -16.18
N ALA A 154 8.96 6.65 -15.53
CA ALA A 154 9.65 6.10 -14.37
C ALA A 154 8.77 5.97 -13.14
N GLY A 155 7.74 6.81 -13.00
CA GLY A 155 6.79 6.70 -11.91
C GLY A 155 7.45 6.73 -10.54
N GLY A 156 7.34 5.64 -9.80
CA GLY A 156 7.97 5.45 -8.48
C GLY A 156 9.49 5.20 -8.52
N GLY A 157 10.10 5.11 -9.70
CA GLY A 157 11.55 5.09 -9.88
C GLY A 157 12.23 3.72 -9.81
N SER A 158 11.52 2.60 -9.96
CA SER A 158 12.11 1.26 -9.80
C SER A 158 13.25 0.96 -10.78
N ILE A 159 13.03 1.16 -12.09
CA ILE A 159 14.03 0.92 -13.13
C ILE A 159 15.23 1.86 -12.95
N PRO A 160 15.06 3.20 -12.83
CA PRO A 160 16.20 4.08 -12.66
C PRO A 160 16.94 3.88 -11.33
N PHE A 161 16.24 3.49 -10.25
CA PHE A 161 16.89 3.15 -8.99
C PHE A 161 17.81 1.94 -9.12
N GLU A 162 17.32 0.86 -9.76
CA GLU A 162 18.17 -0.30 -10.03
C GLU A 162 19.28 0.06 -11.02
N ALA A 163 19.04 0.89 -12.04
CA ALA A 163 20.10 1.32 -12.95
C ALA A 163 21.25 2.02 -12.21
N LEU A 164 20.93 3.00 -11.35
CA LEU A 164 21.92 3.70 -10.53
C LEU A 164 22.69 2.76 -9.60
N ARG A 165 22.02 1.75 -9.02
CA ARG A 165 22.63 0.76 -8.12
C ARG A 165 23.74 -0.06 -8.78
N TYR A 166 23.72 -0.20 -10.11
CA TYR A 166 24.75 -0.89 -10.90
C TYR A 166 25.69 0.05 -11.64
N GLY A 167 25.64 1.36 -11.35
CA GLY A 167 26.57 2.35 -11.91
C GLY A 167 26.22 2.87 -13.30
N PHE A 168 25.01 2.60 -13.81
CA PHE A 168 24.60 3.11 -15.11
C PHE A 168 24.28 4.60 -15.06
N THR A 169 24.61 5.32 -16.14
CA THR A 169 24.12 6.69 -16.34
C THR A 169 22.61 6.62 -16.53
N THR A 170 21.84 7.30 -15.67
CA THR A 170 20.41 7.05 -15.59
C THR A 170 19.60 8.32 -15.85
N TYR A 171 18.68 8.24 -16.80
CA TYR A 171 17.71 9.28 -17.13
C TYR A 171 16.30 8.79 -16.77
N ALA A 172 15.58 9.55 -15.97
CA ALA A 172 14.22 9.24 -15.53
C ALA A 172 13.30 10.43 -15.79
N ASN A 173 12.10 10.16 -16.31
CA ASN A 173 11.07 11.17 -16.52
C ASN A 173 9.70 10.63 -16.10
N ASP A 174 8.83 11.53 -15.65
CA ASP A 174 7.40 11.27 -15.47
C ASP A 174 6.62 12.58 -15.61
N LEU A 175 5.45 12.53 -16.27
CA LEU A 175 4.61 13.70 -16.47
C LEU A 175 3.88 14.11 -15.17
N ASN A 176 3.65 13.16 -14.27
CA ASN A 176 2.93 13.44 -13.03
C ASN A 176 3.84 14.17 -12.02
N PRO A 177 3.44 15.33 -11.48
CA PRO A 177 4.27 16.11 -10.57
C PRO A 177 4.59 15.39 -9.26
N VAL A 178 3.70 14.54 -8.76
CA VAL A 178 3.94 13.70 -7.57
C VAL A 178 5.02 12.66 -7.87
N ALA A 179 4.95 11.99 -9.02
CA ALA A 179 5.99 11.05 -9.44
C ALA A 179 7.34 11.73 -9.64
N ALA A 180 7.36 12.90 -10.28
CA ALA A 180 8.59 13.68 -10.45
C ALA A 180 9.27 14.00 -9.11
N VAL A 181 8.50 14.41 -8.10
CA VAL A 181 9.02 14.64 -6.74
C VAL A 181 9.51 13.34 -6.10
N ILE A 182 8.79 12.23 -6.26
CA ILE A 182 9.21 10.90 -5.76
C ILE A 182 10.53 10.48 -6.39
N LEU A 183 10.71 10.69 -7.71
CA LEU A 183 11.96 10.37 -8.40
C LEU A 183 13.13 11.17 -7.83
N LYS A 184 12.95 12.49 -7.62
CA LYS A 184 13.97 13.33 -6.98
C LYS A 184 14.31 12.83 -5.58
N ALA A 185 13.30 12.55 -4.75
CA ALA A 185 13.48 12.09 -3.39
C ALA A 185 14.08 10.67 -3.29
N THR A 186 13.84 9.81 -4.27
CA THR A 186 14.30 8.41 -4.27
C THR A 186 15.67 8.23 -4.90
N LEU A 187 15.97 9.03 -5.94
CA LEU A 187 17.15 8.83 -6.78
C LEU A 187 18.20 9.94 -6.53
N GLU A 188 17.80 11.19 -6.68
CA GLU A 188 18.73 12.32 -6.72
C GLU A 188 19.15 12.76 -5.31
N TYR A 189 18.20 12.94 -4.39
CA TYR A 189 18.50 13.46 -3.06
C TYR A 189 19.38 12.51 -2.24
N PRO A 190 19.15 11.18 -2.22
CA PRO A 190 20.05 10.26 -1.53
C PRO A 190 21.46 10.25 -2.15
N ALA A 191 21.57 10.35 -3.48
CA ALA A 191 22.85 10.42 -4.17
C ALA A 191 23.60 11.74 -3.86
N ARG A 192 22.88 12.85 -3.76
CA ARG A 192 23.45 14.19 -3.52
C ARG A 192 23.83 14.43 -2.05
N PHE A 193 22.97 14.02 -1.12
CA PHE A 193 23.10 14.35 0.30
C PHE A 193 23.62 13.17 1.13
N GLY A 194 23.68 11.98 0.56
CA GLY A 194 24.21 10.78 1.20
C GLY A 194 23.36 10.30 2.39
N PRO A 195 23.92 9.41 3.22
CA PRO A 195 23.21 8.79 4.34
C PRO A 195 22.70 9.77 5.40
N ALA A 196 23.35 10.92 5.57
CA ALA A 196 22.96 11.95 6.54
C ALA A 196 21.53 12.49 6.31
N LEU A 197 21.07 12.51 5.05
CA LEU A 197 19.70 12.89 4.71
C LEU A 197 18.66 12.02 5.46
N ALA A 198 18.97 10.75 5.70
CA ALA A 198 18.06 9.87 6.42
C ALA A 198 17.90 10.29 7.89
N ASP A 199 18.95 10.85 8.51
CA ASP A 199 18.91 11.36 9.87
C ASP A 199 18.10 12.67 9.95
N ASP A 200 18.28 13.55 8.96
CA ASP A 200 17.49 14.78 8.83
C ASP A 200 16.00 14.48 8.63
N ILE A 201 15.65 13.57 7.71
CA ILE A 201 14.27 13.14 7.48
C ILE A 201 13.67 12.58 8.76
N ARG A 202 14.41 11.76 9.52
CA ARG A 202 13.91 11.23 10.80
C ARG A 202 13.71 12.32 11.84
N THR A 203 14.61 13.29 11.92
CA THR A 203 14.55 14.38 12.90
C THR A 203 13.36 15.30 12.62
N TRP A 204 13.31 15.86 11.41
CA TRP A 204 12.25 16.78 11.02
C TRP A 204 10.90 16.08 10.86
N GLY A 205 10.90 14.84 10.36
CA GLY A 205 9.70 14.01 10.27
C GLY A 205 9.07 13.73 11.63
N LYS A 206 9.88 13.43 12.66
CA LYS A 206 9.39 13.27 14.05
C LYS A 206 8.81 14.57 14.59
N LEU A 207 9.52 15.69 14.42
CA LEU A 207 9.04 16.99 14.90
C LEU A 207 7.73 17.40 14.21
N TRP A 208 7.64 17.17 12.90
CA TRP A 208 6.42 17.41 12.13
C TRP A 208 5.26 16.54 12.62
N ALA A 209 5.50 15.23 12.75
CA ALA A 209 4.50 14.28 13.23
C ALA A 209 3.98 14.67 14.63
N GLN A 210 4.87 15.04 15.55
CA GLN A 210 4.51 15.50 16.88
C GLN A 210 3.62 16.75 16.82
N ARG A 211 3.99 17.77 16.04
CA ARG A 211 3.20 19.00 15.90
C ARG A 211 1.83 18.74 15.30
N VAL A 212 1.74 17.83 14.33
CA VAL A 212 0.47 17.42 13.74
C VAL A 212 -0.38 16.66 14.75
N GLU A 213 0.21 15.72 15.50
CA GLU A 213 -0.49 14.98 16.55
C GLU A 213 -1.05 15.93 17.62
N GLU A 214 -0.26 16.89 18.11
CA GLU A 214 -0.69 17.88 19.09
C GLU A 214 -1.84 18.75 18.57
N ARG A 215 -1.77 19.20 17.31
CA ARG A 215 -2.82 20.02 16.69
C ARG A 215 -4.11 19.25 16.41
N LEU A 216 -4.00 17.96 16.09
CA LEU A 216 -5.14 17.12 15.76
C LEU A 216 -5.76 16.43 16.98
N ALA A 217 -5.03 16.33 18.10
CA ALA A 217 -5.48 15.65 19.31
C ALA A 217 -6.91 15.99 19.79
N PRO A 218 -7.38 17.26 19.73
CA PRO A 218 -8.75 17.59 20.12
C PRO A 218 -9.83 16.89 19.26
N TYR A 219 -9.52 16.59 17.99
CA TYR A 219 -10.46 15.99 17.04
C TYR A 219 -10.38 14.46 17.00
N PHE A 220 -9.38 13.86 17.63
CA PHE A 220 -9.15 12.41 17.67
C PHE A 220 -8.94 11.92 19.10
N PRO A 221 -9.98 11.98 19.96
CA PRO A 221 -9.85 11.59 21.35
C PRO A 221 -9.54 10.10 21.50
N LYS A 222 -8.69 9.78 22.47
CA LYS A 222 -8.32 8.41 22.85
C LYS A 222 -8.55 8.18 24.33
N GLN A 223 -9.06 7.00 24.70
CA GLN A 223 -9.14 6.60 26.10
C GLN A 223 -7.79 6.01 26.58
N PRO A 224 -7.53 5.94 27.90
CA PRO A 224 -6.32 5.32 28.42
C PRO A 224 -6.13 3.89 27.89
N GLY A 225 -4.96 3.62 27.31
CA GLY A 225 -4.64 2.31 26.73
C GLY A 225 -5.17 2.05 25.32
N GLU A 226 -5.86 3.02 24.70
CA GLU A 226 -6.32 2.93 23.32
C GLU A 226 -5.31 3.53 22.32
N SER A 227 -5.04 2.80 21.25
CA SER A 227 -4.48 3.35 20.01
C SER A 227 -5.55 3.25 18.92
N ILE A 228 -6.20 4.36 18.61
CA ILE A 228 -7.30 4.38 17.64
C ILE A 228 -6.77 4.00 16.27
N PHE A 229 -7.40 3.00 15.65
CA PHE A 229 -7.07 2.51 14.32
C PHE A 229 -8.03 3.05 13.27
N ALA A 230 -9.33 3.04 13.55
CA ALA A 230 -10.34 3.51 12.60
C ALA A 230 -11.63 3.96 13.31
N TYR A 231 -12.37 4.82 12.63
CA TYR A 231 -13.75 5.21 12.99
C TYR A 231 -14.70 4.64 11.94
N LEU A 232 -15.77 4.01 12.39
CA LEU A 232 -16.75 3.34 11.52
C LEU A 232 -17.99 4.20 11.37
N TRP A 233 -18.27 4.60 10.13
CA TRP A 233 -19.31 5.56 9.79
C TRP A 233 -20.33 4.94 8.84
N ALA A 234 -21.61 5.25 9.08
CA ALA A 234 -22.68 4.98 8.14
C ALA A 234 -23.12 6.30 7.52
N ARG A 235 -23.35 6.30 6.20
CA ARG A 235 -24.08 7.40 5.57
C ARG A 235 -25.53 7.41 6.05
N THR A 236 -26.17 8.56 6.08
CA THR A 236 -27.57 8.70 6.51
C THR A 236 -28.41 9.43 5.48
N VAL A 237 -29.72 9.13 5.46
CA VAL A 237 -30.76 9.95 4.81
C VAL A 237 -31.85 10.27 5.83
N ALA A 238 -32.59 11.35 5.63
CA ALA A 238 -33.75 11.64 6.47
C ALA A 238 -34.84 10.59 6.21
N CYS A 239 -35.44 10.05 7.28
CA CYS A 239 -36.64 9.23 7.19
C CYS A 239 -37.78 10.06 6.57
N PRO A 240 -38.44 9.61 5.48
CA PRO A 240 -39.52 10.38 4.86
C PRO A 240 -40.67 10.72 5.81
N THR A 241 -40.92 9.87 6.80
CA THR A 241 -42.02 10.00 7.75
C THR A 241 -41.66 10.87 8.96
N THR A 242 -40.45 10.73 9.51
CA THR A 242 -40.08 11.37 10.79
C THR A 242 -39.01 12.47 10.66
N GLY A 243 -38.36 12.58 9.51
CA GLY A 243 -37.20 13.44 9.29
C GLY A 243 -35.91 12.96 9.99
N LYS A 244 -35.99 11.95 10.86
CA LYS A 244 -34.84 11.46 11.65
C LYS A 244 -33.85 10.69 10.78
N PRO A 245 -32.54 10.70 11.13
CA PRO A 245 -31.52 10.05 10.31
C PRO A 245 -31.69 8.53 10.27
N VAL A 246 -31.74 7.96 9.07
CA VAL A 246 -31.69 6.53 8.79
C VAL A 246 -30.26 6.19 8.38
N PRO A 247 -29.46 5.52 9.23
CA PRO A 247 -28.15 5.04 8.84
C PRO A 247 -28.30 3.99 7.75
N LEU A 248 -27.40 3.98 6.78
CA LEU A 248 -27.40 3.11 5.62
C LEU A 248 -26.24 2.12 5.76
N SER A 249 -26.55 0.92 6.25
CA SER A 249 -25.57 -0.16 6.37
C SER A 249 -26.17 -1.47 5.85
N PRO A 250 -25.44 -2.27 5.05
CA PRO A 250 -25.93 -3.56 4.57
C PRO A 250 -25.89 -4.66 5.65
N ASN A 251 -25.08 -4.49 6.70
CA ASN A 251 -24.99 -5.39 7.85
C ASN A 251 -24.35 -4.66 9.04
N TRP A 252 -24.27 -5.31 10.19
CA TRP A 252 -23.69 -4.76 11.41
C TRP A 252 -22.55 -5.62 11.97
N TRP A 253 -21.89 -6.42 11.14
CA TRP A 253 -20.77 -7.26 11.55
C TRP A 253 -19.48 -6.46 11.67
N LEU A 254 -18.74 -6.67 12.76
CA LEU A 254 -17.37 -6.14 12.95
C LEU A 254 -16.32 -7.26 12.92
N ARG A 255 -16.63 -8.40 13.54
CA ARG A 255 -15.80 -9.61 13.55
C ARG A 255 -16.72 -10.84 13.47
N ARG A 256 -16.44 -11.75 12.55
CA ARG A 256 -17.10 -13.07 12.45
C ARG A 256 -16.17 -14.16 12.98
N GLY A 257 -16.71 -15.35 13.27
CA GLY A 257 -15.93 -16.51 13.76
C GLY A 257 -16.24 -16.86 15.21
N ASP A 258 -15.25 -17.46 15.89
CA ASP A 258 -15.40 -18.01 17.24
C ASP A 258 -15.60 -16.95 18.33
N ASP A 259 -15.09 -15.74 18.11
CA ASP A 259 -15.29 -14.57 18.97
C ASP A 259 -15.99 -13.44 18.19
N PRO A 260 -17.31 -13.58 17.94
CA PRO A 260 -18.06 -12.65 17.10
C PRO A 260 -18.26 -11.30 17.79
N VAL A 261 -18.19 -10.23 16.98
CA VAL A 261 -18.48 -8.86 17.41
C VAL A 261 -19.37 -8.18 16.38
N ALA A 262 -20.43 -7.53 16.84
CA ALA A 262 -21.39 -6.82 16.00
C ALA A 262 -21.87 -5.52 16.64
N VAL A 263 -22.54 -4.69 15.86
CA VAL A 263 -23.18 -3.46 16.30
C VAL A 263 -24.68 -3.69 16.46
N GLN A 264 -25.23 -3.34 17.61
CA GLN A 264 -26.66 -3.24 17.82
C GLN A 264 -27.08 -1.79 17.57
N LEU A 265 -27.96 -1.58 16.59
CA LEU A 265 -28.64 -0.30 16.35
C LEU A 265 -29.84 -0.18 17.30
N ILE A 266 -29.89 0.92 18.04
CA ILE A 266 -30.97 1.23 18.99
C ILE A 266 -31.65 2.52 18.52
N ALA A 267 -32.94 2.43 18.20
CA ALA A 267 -33.73 3.55 17.71
C ALA A 267 -35.08 3.56 18.42
N GLU A 268 -35.23 4.44 19.42
CA GLU A 268 -36.48 4.59 20.16
C GLU A 268 -37.22 5.88 19.74
N PRO A 269 -38.57 5.92 19.78
CA PRO A 269 -39.35 7.05 19.28
C PRO A 269 -39.00 8.41 19.90
N HIS A 270 -38.51 8.44 21.14
CA HIS A 270 -38.15 9.66 21.83
C HIS A 270 -36.75 10.20 21.46
N MET A 271 -35.91 9.40 20.79
CA MET A 271 -34.55 9.77 20.43
C MET A 271 -34.50 10.63 19.16
N ALA A 272 -33.54 11.55 19.08
CA ALA A 272 -33.32 12.38 17.89
C ALA A 272 -32.48 11.68 16.81
N ALA A 273 -31.58 10.78 17.22
CA ALA A 273 -30.70 10.00 16.34
C ALA A 273 -30.50 8.60 16.96
N PRO A 274 -30.18 7.56 16.17
CA PRO A 274 -30.02 6.22 16.73
C PRO A 274 -28.72 6.14 17.55
N GLU A 275 -28.71 5.24 18.52
CA GLU A 275 -27.51 4.85 19.26
C GLU A 275 -26.97 3.51 18.78
N PHE A 276 -25.67 3.30 19.01
CA PHE A 276 -24.97 2.10 18.59
C PHE A 276 -24.26 1.45 19.77
N ARG A 277 -24.50 0.16 19.97
CA ARG A 277 -23.87 -0.62 21.02
C ARG A 277 -23.05 -1.76 20.45
N ILE A 278 -21.78 -1.86 20.85
CA ILE A 278 -20.95 -3.02 20.49
C ILE A 278 -21.34 -4.22 21.35
N VAL A 279 -21.67 -5.33 20.69
CA VAL A 279 -22.08 -6.60 21.30
C VAL A 279 -21.11 -7.70 20.89
N ARG A 280 -20.82 -8.61 21.83
CA ARG A 280 -19.79 -9.66 21.69
C ARG A 280 -20.34 -11.04 22.04
N GLY A 281 -19.67 -12.08 21.53
CA GLY A 281 -19.92 -13.47 21.89
C GLY A 281 -21.34 -13.93 21.57
N ASP A 282 -21.91 -14.78 22.42
CA ASP A 282 -23.23 -15.39 22.18
C ASP A 282 -24.37 -14.37 22.07
N ALA A 283 -24.22 -13.18 22.65
CA ALA A 283 -25.21 -12.11 22.54
C ALA A 283 -25.37 -11.62 21.09
N VAL A 284 -24.34 -11.75 20.24
CA VAL A 284 -24.40 -11.39 18.82
C VAL A 284 -25.40 -12.26 18.07
N ARG A 285 -25.54 -13.53 18.46
CA ARG A 285 -26.47 -14.48 17.80
C ARG A 285 -27.93 -14.05 17.92
N ARG A 286 -28.26 -13.19 18.88
CA ARG A 286 -29.62 -12.65 19.09
C ARG A 286 -29.92 -11.39 18.26
N LEU A 287 -28.91 -10.80 17.62
CA LEU A 287 -29.04 -9.53 16.90
C LEU A 287 -29.34 -9.67 15.40
N ASP A 288 -29.15 -10.86 14.83
CA ASP A 288 -29.13 -11.10 13.37
C ASP A 288 -28.37 -9.98 12.61
N PRO A 289 -27.03 -9.86 12.78
CA PRO A 289 -26.29 -8.72 12.25
C PRO A 289 -26.21 -8.67 10.71
N ASP A 290 -26.67 -9.70 10.00
CA ASP A 290 -26.83 -9.66 8.54
C ASP A 290 -28.03 -8.79 8.12
N GLN A 291 -28.95 -8.49 9.05
CA GLN A 291 -30.03 -7.53 8.84
C GLN A 291 -29.55 -6.09 9.05
N GLY A 292 -28.94 -5.54 8.00
CA GLY A 292 -28.69 -4.11 7.90
C GLY A 292 -29.96 -3.27 7.74
N THR A 293 -29.78 -1.97 7.61
CA THR A 293 -30.84 -1.02 7.25
C THR A 293 -30.96 -0.84 5.75
N VAL A 294 -30.03 -1.34 4.93
CA VAL A 294 -30.07 -1.26 3.46
C VAL A 294 -29.95 -2.62 2.82
N ASN A 295 -30.78 -2.88 1.82
CA ASN A 295 -30.69 -4.07 0.99
C ASN A 295 -31.12 -3.74 -0.44
N ARG A 296 -30.29 -4.08 -1.43
CA ARG A 296 -30.55 -3.88 -2.87
C ARG A 296 -31.01 -2.45 -3.24
N GLY A 297 -30.42 -1.44 -2.60
CA GLY A 297 -30.70 -0.03 -2.88
C GLY A 297 -31.86 0.59 -2.12
N ASN A 298 -32.74 -0.22 -1.52
CA ASN A 298 -33.78 0.28 -0.61
C ASN A 298 -33.29 0.24 0.84
N ALA A 299 -33.79 1.15 1.67
CA ALA A 299 -33.55 1.11 3.11
C ALA A 299 -34.82 0.73 3.89
N ARG A 300 -34.65 0.29 5.13
CA ARG A 300 -35.70 0.12 6.12
C ARG A 300 -35.46 1.12 7.25
N SER A 301 -36.42 2.00 7.50
CA SER A 301 -36.35 2.98 8.58
C SER A 301 -36.31 2.25 9.93
N PRO A 302 -35.28 2.44 10.76
CA PRO A 302 -35.28 1.89 12.11
C PRO A 302 -36.30 2.58 13.03
N TRP A 303 -36.86 3.72 12.60
CA TRP A 303 -37.84 4.51 13.36
C TRP A 303 -39.27 4.01 13.19
N THR A 304 -39.64 3.67 11.95
CA THR A 304 -41.03 3.32 11.59
C THR A 304 -41.15 1.89 11.08
N GLY A 305 -40.03 1.25 10.70
CA GLY A 305 -40.02 -0.04 10.01
C GLY A 305 -40.41 0.03 8.54
N GLU A 306 -40.75 1.21 8.03
CA GLU A 306 -41.17 1.41 6.64
C GLU A 306 -39.98 1.36 5.67
N VAL A 307 -40.28 1.03 4.41
CA VAL A 307 -39.29 1.06 3.33
C VAL A 307 -39.04 2.51 2.92
N VAL A 308 -37.77 2.88 2.85
CA VAL A 308 -37.29 4.11 2.21
C VAL A 308 -36.82 3.72 0.81
N ASP A 309 -37.50 4.26 -0.20
CA ASP A 309 -37.27 3.91 -1.60
C ASP A 309 -35.87 4.31 -2.07
N GLY A 310 -35.24 3.47 -2.89
CA GLY A 310 -33.91 3.70 -3.42
C GLY A 310 -33.80 4.93 -4.31
N ASP A 311 -34.87 5.32 -5.01
CA ASP A 311 -34.86 6.55 -5.82
C ASP A 311 -34.88 7.80 -4.95
N TYR A 312 -35.57 7.77 -3.80
CA TYR A 312 -35.45 8.82 -2.79
C TYR A 312 -34.02 8.92 -2.24
N ILE A 313 -33.40 7.78 -1.92
CA ILE A 313 -32.01 7.75 -1.41
C ILE A 313 -31.04 8.35 -2.44
N LYS A 314 -31.18 7.98 -3.73
CA LYS A 314 -30.38 8.55 -4.81
C LYS A 314 -30.60 10.06 -4.96
N ALA A 315 -31.85 10.51 -4.86
CA ALA A 315 -32.18 11.93 -4.95
C ALA A 315 -31.55 12.73 -3.79
N GLU A 316 -31.60 12.22 -2.56
CA GLU A 316 -30.91 12.83 -1.41
C GLU A 316 -29.38 12.88 -1.62
N ALA A 317 -28.81 11.82 -2.19
CA ALA A 317 -27.38 11.77 -2.53
C ALA A 317 -26.99 12.82 -3.58
N GLN A 318 -27.72 12.87 -4.69
CA GLN A 318 -27.50 13.81 -5.80
C GLN A 318 -27.68 15.26 -5.37
N ALA A 319 -28.56 15.51 -4.40
CA ALA A 319 -28.77 16.83 -3.84
C ALA A 319 -27.82 17.19 -2.69
N GLY A 320 -26.86 16.32 -2.36
CA GLY A 320 -25.88 16.58 -1.29
C GLY A 320 -26.47 16.59 0.13
N ARG A 321 -27.65 15.98 0.34
CA ARG A 321 -28.36 15.94 1.63
C ARG A 321 -28.08 14.70 2.47
N MET A 322 -27.19 13.82 2.02
CA MET A 322 -26.77 12.69 2.82
C MET A 322 -25.93 13.14 4.02
N GLY A 323 -26.27 12.64 5.20
CA GLY A 323 -25.47 12.83 6.39
C GLY A 323 -24.51 11.67 6.64
N GLU A 324 -23.93 11.68 7.83
CA GLU A 324 -23.06 10.61 8.33
C GLU A 324 -23.23 10.47 9.84
N ILE A 325 -23.07 9.24 10.34
CA ILE A 325 -23.15 8.96 11.77
C ILE A 325 -22.10 7.92 12.17
N LEU A 326 -21.36 8.23 13.23
CA LEU A 326 -20.36 7.34 13.81
C LEU A 326 -21.09 6.22 14.56
N PHE A 327 -20.80 4.96 14.21
CA PHE A 327 -21.43 3.80 14.83
C PHE A 327 -20.45 2.87 15.57
N GLY A 328 -19.14 3.07 15.41
CA GLY A 328 -18.15 2.28 16.13
C GLY A 328 -16.75 2.86 16.01
N VAL A 329 -15.88 2.49 16.95
CA VAL A 329 -14.47 2.86 16.95
C VAL A 329 -13.63 1.60 17.06
N VAL A 330 -12.68 1.45 16.15
CA VAL A 330 -11.68 0.37 16.13
C VAL A 330 -10.41 0.89 16.79
N TYR A 331 -9.91 0.15 17.77
CA TYR A 331 -8.66 0.49 18.44
C TYR A 331 -7.79 -0.75 18.61
N LYS A 332 -6.49 -0.52 18.70
CA LYS A 332 -5.51 -1.55 19.02
C LYS A 332 -5.22 -1.50 20.51
N LYS A 333 -5.32 -2.64 21.18
CA LYS A 333 -4.91 -2.81 22.57
C LYS A 333 -3.47 -3.32 22.63
N ALA A 334 -2.70 -2.90 23.62
CA ALA A 334 -1.30 -3.29 23.76
C ALA A 334 -1.18 -4.83 23.84
N ASN A 335 -0.33 -5.43 23.00
CA ASN A 335 -0.09 -6.88 22.91
C ASN A 335 -1.30 -7.76 22.53
N GLU A 336 -2.41 -7.16 22.08
CA GLU A 336 -3.59 -7.86 21.59
C GLU A 336 -3.92 -7.43 20.14
N GLY A 337 -4.98 -8.02 19.58
CA GLY A 337 -5.50 -7.67 18.26
C GLY A 337 -6.27 -6.35 18.22
N PHE A 338 -7.02 -6.16 17.13
CA PHE A 338 -7.99 -5.06 17.02
C PHE A 338 -9.24 -5.34 17.84
N GLU A 339 -9.69 -4.34 18.58
CA GLU A 339 -10.90 -4.34 19.39
C GLU A 339 -11.82 -3.18 19.01
N TYR A 340 -13.05 -3.23 19.51
CA TYR A 340 -14.14 -2.34 19.11
C TYR A 340 -14.84 -1.71 20.30
N ARG A 341 -15.19 -0.43 20.24
CA ARG A 341 -16.04 0.20 21.25
C ARG A 341 -17.14 1.04 20.62
N SER A 342 -18.20 1.26 21.39
CA SER A 342 -19.25 2.19 21.01
C SER A 342 -18.69 3.61 20.95
N PRO A 343 -19.26 4.49 20.11
CA PRO A 343 -19.03 5.92 20.18
C PRO A 343 -19.38 6.44 21.57
N THR A 344 -18.58 7.38 22.08
CA THR A 344 -18.77 8.03 23.38
C THR A 344 -19.14 9.50 23.18
N PRO A 345 -19.64 10.19 24.23
CA PRO A 345 -19.87 11.64 24.17
C PRO A 345 -18.60 12.43 23.83
N LEU A 346 -17.42 11.91 24.17
CA LEU A 346 -16.14 12.51 23.83
C LEU A 346 -15.88 12.46 22.31
N ASP A 347 -16.18 11.35 21.66
CA ASP A 347 -16.07 11.22 20.19
C ASP A 347 -17.04 12.18 19.49
N GLN A 348 -18.28 12.28 19.98
CA GLN A 348 -19.29 13.20 19.43
C GLN A 348 -18.87 14.67 19.57
N THR A 349 -18.30 15.04 20.72
CA THR A 349 -17.77 16.38 20.96
C THR A 349 -16.62 16.68 20.01
N ALA A 350 -15.70 15.73 19.81
CA ALA A 350 -14.58 15.88 18.89
C ALA A 350 -15.03 16.06 17.43
N ILE A 351 -16.05 15.30 17.00
CA ILE A 351 -16.67 15.45 15.67
C ILE A 351 -17.26 16.85 15.51
N ALA A 352 -18.04 17.32 16.50
CA ALA A 352 -18.62 18.66 16.46
C ALA A 352 -17.55 19.77 16.39
N GLN A 353 -16.46 19.61 17.14
CA GLN A 353 -15.31 20.52 17.08
C GLN A 353 -14.62 20.49 15.72
N ALA A 354 -14.44 19.31 15.12
CA ALA A 354 -13.83 19.16 13.79
C ALA A 354 -14.70 19.83 12.71
N THR A 355 -16.00 19.57 12.72
CA THR A 355 -16.96 20.19 11.79
C THR A 355 -16.95 21.72 11.92
N HIS A 356 -16.91 22.24 13.15
CA HIS A 356 -16.84 23.68 13.40
C HIS A 356 -15.51 24.30 12.95
N PHE A 357 -14.39 23.60 13.13
CA PHE A 357 -13.09 24.06 12.66
C PHE A 357 -13.05 24.14 11.14
N VAL A 358 -13.51 23.09 10.45
CA VAL A 358 -13.56 23.04 8.99
C VAL A 358 -14.47 24.13 8.45
N SER A 359 -15.69 24.29 8.98
CA SER A 359 -16.62 25.30 8.48
C SER A 359 -16.09 26.74 8.59
N LYS A 360 -15.22 27.02 9.57
CA LYS A 360 -14.57 28.32 9.74
C LYS A 360 -13.35 28.54 8.85
N THR A 361 -12.63 27.47 8.50
CA THR A 361 -11.33 27.56 7.82
C THR A 361 -11.38 27.18 6.34
N GLU A 362 -12.42 26.46 5.92
CA GLU A 362 -12.53 25.94 4.55
C GLU A 362 -12.43 27.05 3.50
N HIS A 363 -13.10 28.18 3.71
CA HIS A 363 -13.04 29.30 2.78
C HIS A 363 -11.62 29.85 2.60
N GLU A 364 -10.91 30.05 3.71
CA GLU A 364 -9.51 30.51 3.70
C GLU A 364 -8.60 29.47 3.04
N PHE A 365 -8.79 28.19 3.34
CA PHE A 365 -8.00 27.11 2.74
C PHE A 365 -8.21 27.01 1.23
N ARG A 366 -9.43 27.24 0.75
CA ARG A 366 -9.72 27.31 -0.70
C ARG A 366 -9.06 28.51 -1.35
N ILE A 367 -9.13 29.70 -0.74
CA ILE A 367 -8.46 30.92 -1.28
C ILE A 367 -6.94 30.71 -1.38
N ASN A 368 -6.35 30.00 -0.42
CA ASN A 368 -4.93 29.73 -0.40
C ASN A 368 -4.52 28.47 -1.20
N ASN A 369 -5.44 27.86 -1.96
CA ASN A 369 -5.20 26.62 -2.73
C ASN A 369 -4.66 25.46 -1.88
N LEU A 370 -5.07 25.38 -0.61
CA LEU A 370 -4.74 24.28 0.31
C LEU A 370 -5.72 23.10 0.19
N ILE A 371 -6.93 23.37 -0.31
CA ILE A 371 -7.92 22.36 -0.67
C ILE A 371 -8.08 22.39 -2.20
N PRO A 372 -7.80 21.28 -2.90
CA PRO A 372 -8.10 21.18 -4.33
C PRO A 372 -9.59 21.45 -4.56
N SER A 373 -9.87 22.42 -5.42
CA SER A 373 -11.24 22.89 -5.72
C SER A 373 -11.50 23.04 -7.21
N GLU A 374 -10.50 22.70 -8.02
CA GLU A 374 -10.57 22.69 -9.46
C GLU A 374 -11.63 21.70 -9.93
N GLU A 375 -12.51 22.14 -10.83
CA GLU A 375 -13.41 21.23 -11.52
C GLU A 375 -12.57 20.24 -12.33
N ILE A 376 -12.71 18.96 -12.03
CA ILE A 376 -12.15 17.91 -12.88
C ILE A 376 -12.99 17.93 -14.15
N GLY A 377 -12.44 18.54 -15.20
CA GLY A 377 -13.09 18.60 -16.50
C GLY A 377 -13.56 17.21 -16.91
N VAL A 378 -14.87 17.04 -17.07
CA VAL A 378 -15.43 15.81 -17.59
C VAL A 378 -14.95 15.74 -19.03
N SER A 379 -14.02 14.84 -19.33
CA SER A 379 -13.58 14.58 -20.70
C SER A 379 -14.81 14.14 -21.50
N ASN A 380 -15.25 14.98 -22.43
CA ASN A 380 -16.26 14.63 -23.44
C ASN A 380 -15.78 13.50 -24.34
#